data_AF-A0A7C1D049-F1
#
_entry.id   AF-A0A7C1D049-F1
#
_cell.length_a   1.000
_cell.length_b   1.000
_cell.length_c   1.000
_cell.angle_alpha   90.00
_cell.angle_beta   90.00
_cell.angle_gamma   90.00
#
_symmetry.space_group_name_H-M   'P 1'
#
loop_
_entity.id
_entity.type
_entity.pdbx_description
1 polymer ?
#
loop_
_entity_poly.entity_id
_entity_poly.type
_entity_poly.pdbx_seq_one_letter_code
_entity_poly.pdbx_strand_id
1 'polypeptide(L)'
;MLAMLGLIGLLLVLSHLLPRLATGYVLLAWGAIWLPLLALLFLQRRVARRVWLTGYLRDGSPWFGRLRGGPLMLLGQAPVAGLLALALLIALARGVSASTWMVLALCVPLWALGWRALARYLERHVAPRYLAPLTGGALRRIGGVVLLLVLATWALWQPYPDLGGVTLYEAVRFFAARQQAESVPLRHLLEIAAALDGGRHWLAQHWLDGLSGLALQLAAWLVVLVQEWLFVWPFLLLCQAVGHIIHGHEHANDTDAARH
;
A
#
# COMPACT_ATOMS: atom_id res chain seq x y z
N MET A 1 15.54 11.41 1.84
CA MET A 1 14.45 11.93 2.71
C MET A 1 13.55 12.92 1.97
N LEU A 2 14.10 13.94 1.30
CA LEU A 2 13.31 14.94 0.54
C LEU A 2 12.31 14.34 -0.46
N ALA A 3 12.71 13.33 -1.22
CA ALA A 3 11.80 12.66 -2.17
C ALA A 3 10.64 11.90 -1.51
N MET A 4 10.83 11.33 -0.31
CA MET A 4 9.75 10.69 0.45
C MET A 4 8.76 11.73 0.96
N LEU A 5 9.26 12.87 1.44
CA LEU A 5 8.43 14.00 1.85
C LEU A 5 7.68 14.59 0.64
N GLY A 6 8.34 14.69 -0.52
CA GLY A 6 7.72 15.07 -1.78
C GLY A 6 6.59 14.12 -2.20
N LEU A 7 6.79 12.81 -2.05
CA LEU A 7 5.73 11.81 -2.29
C LEU A 7 4.55 12.02 -1.33
N ILE A 8 4.79 12.22 -0.03
CA ILE A 8 3.71 12.48 0.94
C ILE A 8 2.98 13.78 0.59
N GLY A 9 3.71 14.85 0.26
CA GLY A 9 3.11 16.12 -0.17
C GLY A 9 2.28 15.97 -1.44
N LEU A 10 2.76 15.20 -2.42
CA LEU A 10 2.01 14.89 -3.63
C LEU A 10 0.73 14.13 -3.32
N LEU A 11 0.79 13.10 -2.48
CA LEU A 11 -0.39 12.32 -2.06
C LEU A 11 -1.38 13.18 -1.26
N LEU A 12 -0.89 14.11 -0.43
CA LEU A 12 -1.69 15.07 0.31
C LEU A 12 -2.46 15.99 -0.65
N VAL A 13 -1.76 16.62 -1.59
CA VAL A 13 -2.38 17.47 -2.62
C VAL A 13 -3.40 16.66 -3.43
N LEU A 14 -3.02 15.45 -3.83
CA LEU A 14 -3.87 14.56 -4.60
C LEU A 14 -5.15 14.19 -3.83
N SER A 15 -5.08 13.94 -2.52
CA SER A 15 -6.26 13.65 -1.68
C SER A 15 -7.28 14.80 -1.63
N HIS A 16 -6.83 16.05 -1.71
CA HIS A 16 -7.72 17.22 -1.72
C HIS A 16 -8.29 17.51 -3.11
N LEU A 17 -7.55 17.16 -4.16
CA LEU A 17 -7.96 17.41 -5.55
C LEU A 17 -8.89 16.32 -6.09
N LEU A 18 -8.70 15.05 -5.70
CA LEU A 18 -9.44 13.90 -6.26
C LEU A 18 -10.96 14.07 -6.34
N PRO A 19 -11.65 14.55 -5.29
CA PRO A 19 -13.11 14.72 -5.33
C PRO A 19 -13.57 15.71 -6.41
N ARG A 20 -12.70 16.65 -6.81
CA ARG A 20 -12.96 17.73 -7.77
C ARG A 20 -12.43 17.45 -9.17
N LEU A 21 -11.86 16.27 -9.39
CA LEU A 21 -11.26 15.91 -10.67
C LEU A 21 -12.28 15.24 -11.59
N ALA A 22 -12.31 15.68 -12.84
CA ALA A 22 -13.04 14.99 -13.90
C ALA A 22 -12.49 13.57 -14.13
N THR A 23 -13.30 12.69 -14.72
CA THR A 23 -13.01 11.26 -14.89
C THR A 23 -11.66 10.98 -15.56
N GLY A 24 -11.26 11.77 -16.56
CA GLY A 24 -9.97 11.61 -17.24
C GLY A 24 -8.78 11.81 -16.30
N TYR A 25 -8.81 12.83 -15.43
CA TYR A 25 -7.74 13.10 -14.48
C TYR A 25 -7.66 12.05 -13.37
N VAL A 26 -8.79 11.46 -12.97
CA VAL A 26 -8.81 10.35 -12.01
C VAL A 26 -8.12 9.11 -12.59
N LEU A 27 -8.37 8.80 -13.87
CA LEU A 27 -7.68 7.70 -14.56
C LEU A 27 -6.17 7.98 -14.71
N LEU A 28 -5.78 9.23 -14.98
CA LEU A 28 -4.37 9.63 -15.02
C LEU A 28 -3.71 9.49 -13.63
N ALA A 29 -4.37 9.92 -12.56
CA ALA A 29 -3.88 9.77 -11.19
C ALA A 29 -3.74 8.29 -10.82
N TRP A 30 -4.72 7.46 -11.18
CA TRP A 30 -4.65 6.02 -11.00
C TRP A 30 -3.46 5.41 -11.76
N GLY A 31 -3.28 5.77 -13.03
CA GLY A 31 -2.13 5.34 -13.85
C GLY A 31 -0.78 5.77 -13.25
N ALA A 32 -0.69 7.00 -12.74
CA ALA A 32 0.51 7.53 -12.11
C ALA A 32 0.91 6.78 -10.83
N ILE A 33 -0.05 6.27 -10.06
CA ILE A 33 0.18 5.40 -8.90
C ILE A 33 0.46 3.95 -9.34
N TRP A 34 -0.24 3.48 -10.37
CA TRP A 34 -0.16 2.11 -10.86
C TRP A 34 1.22 1.77 -11.44
N LEU A 35 1.79 2.65 -12.26
CA LEU A 35 3.09 2.44 -12.90
C LEU A 35 4.25 2.14 -11.93
N PRO A 36 4.52 2.97 -10.89
CA PRO A 36 5.60 2.70 -9.95
C PRO A 36 5.35 1.42 -9.13
N LEU A 37 4.10 1.13 -8.77
CA LEU A 37 3.75 -0.13 -8.08
C LEU A 37 4.01 -1.34 -8.97
N LEU A 38 3.59 -1.28 -10.24
CA LEU A 38 3.81 -2.35 -11.21
C LEU A 38 5.31 -2.57 -11.45
N ALA A 39 6.07 -1.50 -11.68
CA ALA A 39 7.50 -1.56 -11.89
C ALA A 39 8.22 -2.23 -10.71
N LEU A 40 7.89 -1.81 -9.47
CA LEU A 40 8.48 -2.37 -8.27
C LEU A 40 8.12 -3.85 -8.07
N LEU A 41 6.84 -4.22 -8.20
CA LEU A 41 6.39 -5.61 -8.05
C LEU A 41 7.03 -6.51 -9.11
N PHE A 42 7.15 -6.02 -10.34
CA PHE A 42 7.82 -6.71 -11.42
C PHE A 42 9.32 -6.92 -11.12
N LEU A 43 10.03 -5.90 -10.65
CA LEU A 43 11.43 -5.98 -10.22
C LEU A 43 11.63 -7.02 -9.11
N GLN A 44 10.80 -6.99 -8.08
CA GLN A 44 10.89 -7.93 -6.96
C GLN A 44 10.68 -9.38 -7.38
N ARG A 45 9.66 -9.63 -8.20
CA ARG A 45 9.41 -10.96 -8.76
C ARG A 45 10.54 -11.42 -9.66
N ARG A 46 11.16 -10.50 -10.42
CA ARG A 46 12.31 -10.80 -11.28
C ARG A 46 13.53 -11.21 -10.45
N VAL A 47 13.79 -10.55 -9.32
CA VAL A 47 14.90 -10.89 -8.40
C VAL A 47 14.65 -12.24 -7.72
N ALA A 48 13.47 -12.44 -7.12
CA ALA A 48 13.10 -13.70 -6.47
C ALA A 48 13.21 -14.88 -7.45
N ARG A 49 12.77 -14.67 -8.70
CA ARG A 49 12.87 -15.67 -9.74
C ARG A 49 14.30 -15.98 -10.15
N ARG A 50 15.19 -14.98 -10.25
CA ARG A 50 16.61 -15.24 -10.54
C ARG A 50 17.24 -16.11 -9.46
N VAL A 51 16.98 -15.81 -8.18
CA VAL A 51 17.45 -16.64 -7.06
C VAL A 51 16.92 -18.07 -7.14
N TRP A 52 15.62 -18.23 -7.46
CA TRP A 52 15.01 -19.55 -7.60
C TRP A 52 15.57 -20.35 -8.77
N LEU A 53 15.78 -19.71 -9.94
CA LEU A 53 16.36 -20.37 -11.11
C LEU A 53 17.81 -20.81 -10.87
N THR A 54 18.62 -19.98 -10.22
CA THR A 54 20.01 -20.32 -9.89
C THR A 54 20.10 -21.42 -8.82
N GLY A 55 19.11 -21.54 -7.94
CA GLY A 55 19.09 -22.57 -6.90
C GLY A 55 18.51 -23.93 -7.32
N TYR A 56 17.61 -23.97 -8.31
CA TYR A 56 16.81 -25.17 -8.59
C TYR A 56 16.94 -25.74 -10.01
N LEU A 57 17.53 -25.01 -10.98
CA LEU A 57 17.58 -25.46 -12.39
C LEU A 57 19.03 -25.62 -12.88
N ARG A 58 19.35 -26.80 -13.42
CA ARG A 58 20.61 -27.08 -14.13
C ARG A 58 20.74 -26.19 -15.37
N ASP A 59 21.97 -25.72 -15.62
CA ASP A 59 22.32 -24.71 -16.64
C ASP A 59 21.92 -25.03 -18.09
N GLY A 60 21.54 -26.28 -18.39
CA GLY A 60 21.17 -26.74 -19.75
C GLY A 60 19.67 -26.86 -20.05
N SER A 61 18.77 -26.47 -19.14
CA SER A 61 17.33 -26.73 -19.34
C SER A 61 16.65 -25.78 -20.35
N PRO A 62 15.91 -26.28 -21.36
CA PRO A 62 15.16 -25.45 -22.31
C PRO A 62 14.03 -24.63 -21.66
N TRP A 63 13.63 -25.00 -20.43
CA TRP A 63 12.68 -24.24 -19.62
C TRP A 63 13.23 -22.88 -19.19
N PHE A 64 14.56 -22.69 -19.21
CA PHE A 64 15.20 -21.42 -18.90
C PHE A 64 14.79 -20.32 -19.88
N GLY A 65 14.59 -20.65 -21.16
CA GLY A 65 14.16 -19.72 -22.22
C GLY A 65 12.67 -19.41 -22.21
N ARG A 66 11.82 -20.43 -22.01
CA ARG A 66 10.35 -20.28 -22.05
C ARG A 66 9.81 -19.59 -20.80
N LEU A 67 10.36 -19.89 -19.63
CA LEU A 67 10.02 -19.18 -18.40
C LEU A 67 10.60 -17.76 -18.41
N ARG A 68 11.67 -17.47 -19.18
CA ARG A 68 12.31 -16.12 -19.28
C ARG A 68 11.34 -15.02 -19.71
N GLY A 69 10.20 -15.38 -20.32
CA GLY A 69 9.15 -14.46 -20.73
C GLY A 69 8.64 -13.59 -19.58
N GLY A 70 9.12 -12.34 -19.52
CA GLY A 70 8.58 -11.27 -18.70
C GLY A 70 7.07 -10.96 -18.91
N PRO A 71 6.43 -11.16 -20.09
CA PRO A 71 5.05 -10.70 -20.27
C PRO A 71 4.02 -11.44 -19.41
N LEU A 72 4.15 -12.76 -19.19
CA LEU A 72 3.24 -13.51 -18.30
C LEU A 72 3.32 -13.02 -16.86
N MET A 73 4.53 -12.68 -16.40
CA MET A 73 4.74 -12.14 -15.06
C MET A 73 4.19 -10.72 -14.94
N LEU A 74 4.35 -9.91 -15.98
CA LEU A 74 3.79 -8.56 -16.05
C LEU A 74 2.27 -8.60 -16.08
N LEU A 75 1.67 -9.49 -16.87
CA LEU A 75 0.22 -9.76 -16.91
C LEU A 75 -0.32 -10.20 -15.55
N GLY A 76 0.43 -11.00 -14.77
CA GLY A 76 0.02 -11.39 -13.43
C GLY A 76 0.17 -10.29 -12.38
N GLN A 77 1.17 -9.40 -12.50
CA GLN A 77 1.39 -8.31 -11.55
C GLN A 77 0.59 -7.04 -11.87
N ALA A 78 0.24 -6.81 -13.14
CA ALA A 78 -0.60 -5.71 -13.60
C ALA A 78 -1.93 -5.58 -12.83
N PRO A 79 -2.75 -6.64 -12.69
CA PRO A 79 -4.01 -6.55 -11.97
C PRO A 79 -3.79 -6.34 -10.47
N VAL A 80 -2.78 -6.99 -9.87
CA VAL A 80 -2.45 -6.81 -8.45
C VAL A 80 -2.03 -5.36 -8.16
N ALA A 81 -1.14 -4.81 -8.98
CA ALA A 81 -0.74 -3.41 -8.89
C ALA A 81 -1.93 -2.47 -9.13
N GLY A 82 -2.81 -2.82 -10.06
CA GLY A 82 -4.00 -2.02 -10.40
C GLY A 82 -4.98 -1.95 -9.24
N LEU A 83 -5.26 -3.08 -8.59
CA LEU A 83 -6.09 -3.18 -7.40
C LEU A 83 -5.48 -2.42 -6.22
N LEU A 84 -4.17 -2.54 -6.00
CA LEU A 84 -3.47 -1.80 -4.94
C LEU A 84 -3.48 -0.29 -5.19
N ALA A 85 -3.26 0.13 -6.44
CA ALA A 85 -3.35 1.54 -6.84
C ALA A 85 -4.77 2.07 -6.66
N LEU A 86 -5.79 1.28 -7.03
CA LEU A 86 -7.19 1.64 -6.88
C LEU A 86 -7.58 1.75 -5.40
N ALA A 87 -7.16 0.81 -4.57
CA ALA A 87 -7.39 0.84 -3.13
C ALA A 87 -6.78 2.10 -2.48
N LEU A 88 -5.54 2.45 -2.85
CA LEU A 88 -4.91 3.68 -2.40
C LEU A 88 -5.64 4.93 -2.90
N LEU A 89 -6.08 4.93 -4.17
CA LEU A 89 -6.84 6.04 -4.76
C LEU A 89 -8.16 6.28 -4.01
N ILE A 90 -8.91 5.21 -3.71
CA ILE A 90 -10.14 5.26 -2.92
C ILE A 90 -9.85 5.80 -1.51
N ALA A 91 -8.79 5.30 -0.87
CA ALA A 91 -8.41 5.76 0.47
C ALA A 91 -8.04 7.26 0.49
N LEU A 92 -7.35 7.76 -0.53
CA LEU A 92 -7.04 9.19 -0.68
C LEU A 92 -8.30 10.02 -0.93
N ALA A 93 -9.18 9.56 -1.81
CA ALA A 93 -10.42 10.24 -2.17
C ALA A 93 -11.40 10.38 -1.00
N ARG A 94 -11.40 9.41 -0.08
CA ARG A 94 -12.22 9.44 1.14
C ARG A 94 -11.84 10.53 2.14
N GLY A 95 -10.68 11.15 1.97
CA GLY A 95 -10.13 12.11 2.92
C GLY A 95 -9.41 11.40 4.06
N VAL A 96 -8.08 11.47 4.02
CA VAL A 96 -7.21 10.93 5.07
C VAL A 96 -7.11 11.96 6.19
N SER A 97 -7.32 11.53 7.44
CA SER A 97 -7.29 12.42 8.61
C SER A 97 -5.92 13.11 8.78
N ALA A 98 -5.92 14.33 9.32
CA ALA A 98 -4.67 15.06 9.60
C ALA A 98 -3.72 14.26 10.50
N SER A 99 -4.25 13.55 11.50
CA SER A 99 -3.48 12.64 12.35
C SER A 99 -2.81 11.52 11.56
N THR A 100 -3.51 10.92 10.59
CA THR A 100 -2.91 9.88 9.74
C THR A 100 -1.75 10.43 8.92
N TRP A 101 -1.88 11.65 8.39
CA TRP A 101 -0.76 12.32 7.70
C TRP A 101 0.43 12.58 8.61
N MET A 102 0.22 12.96 9.87
CA MET A 102 1.31 13.12 10.85
C MET A 102 2.02 11.79 11.11
N VAL A 103 1.27 10.70 11.26
CA VAL A 103 1.83 9.35 11.42
C VAL A 103 2.65 8.96 10.19
N LEU A 104 2.12 9.16 8.97
CA LEU A 104 2.84 8.89 7.72
C LEU A 104 4.11 9.73 7.58
N ALA A 105 4.06 11.01 7.95
CA ALA A 105 5.22 11.89 7.95
C ALA A 105 6.29 11.43 8.95
N LEU A 106 5.89 10.99 10.15
CA LEU A 106 6.78 10.42 11.16
C LEU A 106 7.37 9.06 10.72
N CYS A 107 6.65 8.30 9.90
CA CYS A 107 7.18 7.07 9.32
C CYS A 107 8.37 7.31 8.39
N VAL A 108 8.51 8.48 7.75
CA VAL A 108 9.65 8.76 6.85
C VAL A 108 11.01 8.73 7.55
N PRO A 109 11.26 9.49 8.64
CA PRO A 109 12.52 9.42 9.37
C PRO A 109 12.74 8.04 9.99
N LEU A 110 11.68 7.40 10.51
CA LEU A 110 11.76 6.03 11.04
C LEU A 110 12.18 5.02 9.96
N TRP A 111 11.64 5.16 8.75
CA TRP A 111 12.02 4.34 7.59
C TRP A 111 13.48 4.55 7.21
N ALA A 112 13.95 5.81 7.16
CA ALA A 112 15.34 6.11 6.85
C ALA A 112 16.32 5.56 7.91
N LEU A 113 15.97 5.70 9.19
CA LEU A 113 16.74 5.14 10.32
C LEU A 113 16.75 3.61 10.26
N GLY A 114 15.58 3.00 10.06
CA GLY A 114 15.41 1.55 9.94
C GLY A 114 16.20 0.98 8.76
N TRP A 115 16.18 1.64 7.60
CA TRP A 115 16.99 1.26 6.44
C TRP A 115 18.49 1.25 6.78
N ARG A 116 19.00 2.33 7.39
CA ARG A 116 20.42 2.45 7.75
C ARG A 116 20.85 1.43 8.80
N ALA A 117 20.00 1.16 9.79
CA ALA A 117 20.30 0.17 10.83
C ALA A 117 20.31 -1.25 10.25
N LEU A 118 19.31 -1.56 9.43
CA LEU A 118 19.13 -2.88 8.85
C LEU A 118 20.17 -3.18 7.77
N ALA A 119 20.51 -2.19 6.92
CA ALA A 119 21.61 -2.32 5.96
C ALA A 119 22.94 -2.63 6.66
N ARG A 120 23.32 -1.85 7.68
CA ARG A 120 24.54 -2.08 8.47
C ARG A 120 24.58 -3.45 9.14
N TYR A 121 23.42 -3.96 9.56
CA TYR A 121 23.33 -5.30 10.16
C TYR A 121 23.47 -6.40 9.11
N LEU A 122 22.81 -6.27 7.94
CA LEU A 122 22.84 -7.26 6.88
C LEU A 122 24.17 -7.27 6.10
N GLU A 123 24.87 -6.14 6.00
CA GLU A 123 26.19 -6.05 5.35
C GLU A 123 27.19 -7.07 5.91
N ARG A 124 27.05 -7.45 7.18
CA ARG A 124 27.89 -8.45 7.84
C ARG A 124 27.58 -9.90 7.44
N HIS A 125 26.41 -10.16 6.86
CA HIS A 125 25.87 -11.51 6.69
C HIS A 125 25.42 -11.84 5.25
N VAL A 126 25.29 -10.84 4.38
CA VAL A 126 24.64 -10.98 3.07
C VAL A 126 25.51 -10.37 1.97
N ALA A 127 25.60 -11.08 0.84
CA ALA A 127 26.34 -10.59 -0.32
C ALA A 127 25.79 -9.23 -0.82
N PRO A 128 26.65 -8.28 -1.24
CA PRO A 128 26.24 -6.91 -1.58
C PRO A 128 25.08 -6.81 -2.58
N ARG A 129 25.05 -7.75 -3.53
CA ARG A 129 24.02 -7.84 -4.58
C ARG A 129 22.60 -8.07 -4.05
N TYR A 130 22.45 -8.65 -2.86
CA TYR A 130 21.14 -8.97 -2.27
C TYR A 130 20.76 -8.07 -1.10
N LEU A 131 21.65 -7.17 -0.66
CA LEU A 131 21.40 -6.28 0.47
C LEU A 131 20.18 -5.39 0.26
N ALA A 132 20.14 -4.60 -0.82
CA ALA A 132 19.04 -3.66 -1.05
C ALA A 132 17.66 -4.34 -1.17
N PRO A 133 17.49 -5.44 -1.93
CA PRO A 133 16.22 -6.17 -1.98
C PRO A 133 15.78 -6.77 -0.64
N LEU A 134 16.72 -7.33 0.14
CA LEU A 134 16.42 -7.96 1.43
C LEU A 134 16.10 -6.92 2.50
N THR A 135 16.91 -5.85 2.61
CA THR A 135 16.67 -4.73 3.51
C THR A 135 15.32 -4.08 3.23
N GLY A 136 14.99 -3.80 1.97
CA GLY A 136 13.70 -3.23 1.60
C GLY A 136 12.51 -4.16 1.87
N GLY A 137 12.66 -5.45 1.60
CA GLY A 137 11.62 -6.44 1.89
C GLY A 137 11.35 -6.60 3.39
N ALA A 138 12.41 -6.66 4.21
CA ALA A 138 12.30 -6.76 5.66
C ALA A 138 11.75 -5.48 6.28
N LEU A 139 12.26 -4.31 5.88
CA LEU A 139 11.78 -3.02 6.36
C LEU A 139 10.31 -2.79 5.99
N ARG A 140 9.87 -3.20 4.80
CA ARG A 140 8.45 -3.15 4.41
C ARG A 140 7.58 -4.06 5.28
N ARG A 141 8.03 -5.26 5.59
CA ARG A 141 7.27 -6.17 6.48
C ARG A 141 7.17 -5.61 7.90
N ILE A 142 8.30 -5.21 8.47
CA ILE A 142 8.36 -4.66 9.84
C ILE A 142 7.57 -3.35 9.91
N GLY A 143 7.84 -2.41 9.00
CA GLY A 143 7.13 -1.13 8.91
C GLY A 143 5.65 -1.32 8.63
N GLY A 144 5.27 -2.31 7.82
CA GLY A 144 3.87 -2.67 7.58
C GLY A 144 3.16 -3.13 8.84
N VAL A 145 3.77 -4.05 9.60
CA VAL A 145 3.21 -4.53 10.87
C VAL A 145 3.09 -3.39 11.88
N VAL A 146 4.15 -2.60 12.06
CA VAL A 146 4.14 -1.47 13.00
C VAL A 146 3.11 -0.42 12.62
N LEU A 147 3.07 0.01 11.36
CA LEU A 147 2.14 1.04 10.92
C LEU A 147 0.69 0.57 11.01
N LEU A 148 0.43 -0.69 10.68
CA LEU A 148 -0.89 -1.29 10.78
C LEU A 148 -1.35 -1.43 12.24
N LEU A 149 -0.46 -1.79 13.17
CA LEU A 149 -0.77 -1.80 14.61
C LEU A 149 -1.05 -0.39 15.14
N VAL A 150 -0.24 0.60 14.75
CA VAL A 150 -0.43 2.00 15.16
C VAL A 150 -1.76 2.54 14.64
N LEU A 151 -2.09 2.33 13.37
CA LEU A 151 -3.35 2.78 12.77
C LEU A 151 -4.55 2.03 13.35
N ALA A 152 -4.44 0.71 13.55
CA ALA A 152 -5.50 -0.07 14.19
C ALA A 152 -5.77 0.40 15.63
N THR A 153 -4.71 0.65 16.41
CA THR A 153 -4.85 1.20 17.78
C THR A 153 -5.46 2.60 17.75
N TRP A 154 -5.04 3.43 16.79
CA TRP A 154 -5.57 4.78 16.62
C TRP A 154 -7.05 4.78 16.22
N ALA A 155 -7.47 3.84 15.37
CA ALA A 155 -8.86 3.69 14.96
C ALA A 155 -9.79 3.46 16.16
N LEU A 156 -9.33 2.76 17.21
CA LEU A 156 -10.11 2.56 18.44
C LEU A 156 -10.42 3.85 19.20
N TRP A 157 -9.63 4.91 18.97
CA TRP A 157 -9.75 6.17 19.70
C TRP A 157 -10.53 7.22 18.90
N GLN A 158 -10.96 6.90 17.68
CA GLN A 158 -11.75 7.83 16.89
C GLN A 158 -13.19 7.90 17.44
N PRO A 159 -13.73 9.12 17.64
CA PRO A 159 -15.12 9.27 18.06
C PRO A 159 -16.04 8.77 16.95
N TYR A 160 -16.79 7.71 17.25
CA TYR A 160 -17.73 7.11 16.30
C TYR A 160 -19.13 7.74 16.43
N PRO A 161 -19.84 7.94 15.31
CA PRO A 161 -21.24 8.35 15.37
C PRO A 161 -22.08 7.25 16.05
N ASP A 162 -22.97 7.65 16.94
CA ASP A 162 -23.94 6.74 17.55
C ASP A 162 -24.98 6.31 16.50
N LEU A 163 -24.96 5.02 16.11
CA LEU A 163 -25.94 4.42 15.19
C LEU A 163 -26.91 3.49 15.94
N GLY A 164 -26.97 3.51 17.28
CA GLY A 164 -27.73 2.56 18.08
C GLY A 164 -29.24 2.51 17.79
N GLY A 165 -29.80 3.55 17.18
CA GLY A 165 -31.22 3.62 16.78
C GLY A 165 -31.48 3.52 15.28
N VAL A 166 -30.47 3.24 14.45
CA VAL A 166 -30.55 3.40 12.99
C VAL A 166 -30.49 2.04 12.29
N THR A 167 -31.31 1.85 11.26
CA THR A 167 -31.28 0.60 10.48
C THR A 167 -29.99 0.49 9.64
N LEU A 168 -29.58 -0.73 9.28
CA LEU A 168 -28.41 -0.95 8.41
C LEU A 168 -28.51 -0.16 7.09
N TYR A 169 -29.71 -0.11 6.51
CA TYR A 169 -29.96 0.64 5.27
C TYR A 169 -29.74 2.15 5.46
N GLU A 170 -30.23 2.72 6.55
CA GLU A 170 -30.04 4.14 6.86
C GLU A 170 -28.59 4.47 7.20
N ALA A 171 -27.88 3.59 7.90
CA ALA A 171 -26.45 3.74 8.16
C ALA A 171 -25.64 3.75 6.85
N VAL A 172 -25.85 2.75 5.99
CA VAL A 172 -25.20 2.69 4.67
C VAL A 172 -25.50 3.94 3.84
N ARG A 173 -26.77 4.36 3.81
CA ARG A 173 -27.20 5.55 3.07
C ARG A 173 -26.57 6.83 3.63
N PHE A 174 -26.46 6.96 4.95
CA PHE A 174 -25.83 8.09 5.62
C PHE A 174 -24.35 8.24 5.24
N PHE A 175 -23.61 7.14 5.23
CA PHE A 175 -22.20 7.13 4.81
C PHE A 175 -22.04 7.36 3.31
N ALA A 176 -22.88 6.76 2.46
CA ALA A 176 -22.85 6.94 1.01
C ALA A 176 -23.20 8.38 0.60
N ALA A 177 -24.22 9.00 1.23
CA ALA A 177 -24.66 10.35 0.91
C ALA A 177 -23.63 11.45 1.24
N ARG A 178 -22.66 11.16 2.12
CA ARG A 178 -21.56 12.07 2.46
C ARG A 178 -20.45 12.08 1.42
N GLN A 179 -20.41 11.12 0.50
CA GLN A 179 -19.39 11.05 -0.52
C GLN A 179 -19.81 11.86 -1.74
N GLN A 180 -19.00 12.86 -2.10
CA GLN A 180 -19.18 13.66 -3.30
C GLN A 180 -17.91 13.58 -4.14
N ALA A 181 -18.05 13.18 -5.40
CA ALA A 181 -17.01 13.25 -6.40
C ALA A 181 -17.62 13.66 -7.75
N GLU A 182 -16.91 14.53 -8.48
CA GLU A 182 -17.33 14.95 -9.82
C GLU A 182 -17.28 13.80 -10.85
N SER A 183 -16.34 12.87 -10.67
CA SER A 183 -16.23 11.71 -11.54
C SER A 183 -17.18 10.59 -11.11
N VAL A 184 -18.05 10.19 -12.03
CA VAL A 184 -19.02 9.08 -11.86
C VAL A 184 -18.38 7.78 -11.36
N PRO A 185 -17.27 7.26 -11.96
CA PRO A 185 -16.69 6.00 -11.50
C PRO A 185 -16.08 6.11 -10.10
N LEU A 186 -15.44 7.23 -9.76
CA LEU A 186 -14.90 7.44 -8.41
C LEU A 186 -16.01 7.55 -7.39
N ARG A 187 -17.11 8.25 -7.72
CA ARG A 187 -18.28 8.36 -6.85
C ARG A 187 -18.85 6.99 -6.51
N HIS A 188 -19.04 6.10 -7.49
CA HIS A 188 -19.54 4.75 -7.21
C HIS A 188 -18.58 3.93 -6.35
N LEU A 189 -17.28 4.02 -6.59
CA LEU A 189 -16.29 3.35 -5.74
C LEU A 189 -16.28 3.89 -4.32
N LEU A 190 -16.45 5.21 -4.15
CA LEU A 190 -16.58 5.86 -2.85
C LEU A 190 -17.87 5.47 -2.13
N GLU A 191 -18.99 5.41 -2.84
CA GLU A 191 -20.29 4.95 -2.31
C GLU A 191 -20.21 3.51 -1.82
N ILE A 192 -19.60 2.61 -2.60
CA ILE A 192 -19.39 1.21 -2.20
C ILE A 192 -18.46 1.14 -0.98
N ALA A 193 -17.35 1.87 -0.98
CA ALA A 193 -16.43 1.89 0.15
C ALA A 193 -17.10 2.42 1.42
N ALA A 194 -17.88 3.51 1.29
CA ALA A 194 -18.62 4.10 2.40
C ALA A 194 -19.76 3.21 2.88
N ALA A 195 -20.41 2.46 2.00
CA ALA A 195 -21.40 1.45 2.36
C ALA A 195 -20.77 0.32 3.19
N LEU A 196 -19.59 -0.15 2.80
CA LEU A 196 -18.83 -1.14 3.58
C LEU A 196 -18.44 -0.61 4.96
N ASP A 197 -18.02 0.66 5.05
CA ASP A 197 -17.77 1.29 6.35
C ASP A 197 -19.05 1.36 7.18
N GLY A 198 -20.15 1.86 6.62
CA GLY A 198 -21.43 1.97 7.33
C GLY A 198 -21.90 0.63 7.87
N GLY A 199 -21.80 -0.42 7.04
CA GLY A 199 -22.07 -1.79 7.46
C GLY A 199 -21.14 -2.26 8.60
N ARG A 200 -19.84 -1.98 8.51
CA ARG A 200 -18.86 -2.31 9.55
C ARG A 200 -19.19 -1.63 10.89
N HIS A 201 -19.50 -0.33 10.87
CA HIS A 201 -19.80 0.41 12.11
C HIS A 201 -21.14 0.00 12.72
N TRP A 202 -22.16 -0.22 11.89
CA TRP A 202 -23.44 -0.76 12.34
C TRP A 202 -23.26 -2.14 12.98
N LEU A 203 -22.49 -3.03 12.33
CA LEU A 203 -22.21 -4.37 12.82
C LEU A 203 -21.37 -4.33 14.11
N ALA A 204 -20.41 -3.42 14.21
CA ALA A 204 -19.67 -3.19 15.45
C ALA A 204 -20.61 -2.80 16.60
N GLN A 205 -21.49 -1.81 16.42
CA GLN A 205 -22.36 -1.33 17.49
C GLN A 205 -23.49 -2.30 17.86
N HIS A 206 -24.13 -2.95 16.88
CA HIS A 206 -25.26 -3.84 17.16
C HIS A 206 -24.82 -5.26 17.59
N TRP A 207 -23.61 -5.70 17.23
CA TRP A 207 -23.19 -7.09 17.46
C TRP A 207 -22.06 -7.23 18.50
N LEU A 208 -21.24 -6.21 18.76
CA LEU A 208 -20.21 -6.32 19.82
C LEU A 208 -20.80 -6.31 21.23
N ASP A 209 -21.92 -5.61 21.46
CA ASP A 209 -22.56 -5.53 22.78
C ASP A 209 -23.46 -6.75 23.08
N GLY A 210 -23.80 -7.57 22.07
CA GLY A 210 -24.79 -8.65 22.20
C GLY A 210 -24.30 -10.09 21.96
N LEU A 211 -23.12 -10.30 21.36
CA LEU A 211 -22.65 -11.65 21.01
C LEU A 211 -21.38 -12.05 21.77
N SER A 212 -21.51 -13.07 22.62
CA SER A 212 -20.41 -13.78 23.31
C SER A 212 -19.53 -14.64 22.38
N GLY A 213 -19.55 -14.36 21.07
CA GLY A 213 -18.90 -15.18 20.04
C GLY A 213 -17.57 -14.60 19.58
N LEU A 214 -16.46 -15.19 20.05
CA LEU A 214 -15.08 -14.83 19.67
C LEU A 214 -14.88 -14.74 18.14
N ALA A 215 -15.57 -15.57 17.35
CA ALA A 215 -15.48 -15.58 15.89
C ALA A 215 -15.98 -14.29 15.21
N LEU A 216 -17.05 -13.67 15.72
CA LEU A 216 -17.62 -12.45 15.15
C LEU A 216 -16.77 -11.22 15.50
N GLN A 217 -16.22 -11.19 16.71
CA GLN A 217 -15.21 -10.19 17.09
C GLN A 217 -14.00 -10.27 16.15
N LEU A 218 -13.47 -11.48 15.92
CA LEU A 218 -12.37 -11.68 14.97
C LEU A 218 -12.73 -11.23 13.55
N ALA A 219 -13.96 -11.48 13.08
CA ALA A 219 -14.39 -11.03 11.76
C ALA A 219 -14.41 -9.49 11.63
N ALA A 220 -14.94 -8.79 12.65
CA ALA A 220 -14.93 -7.32 12.68
C ALA A 220 -13.50 -6.77 12.67
N TRP A 221 -12.61 -7.34 13.48
CA TRP A 221 -11.20 -6.99 13.50
C TRP A 221 -10.51 -7.26 12.17
N LEU A 222 -10.82 -8.39 11.52
CA LEU A 222 -10.24 -8.75 10.21
C LEU A 222 -10.63 -7.74 9.14
N VAL A 223 -11.87 -7.23 9.14
CA VAL A 223 -12.31 -6.19 8.20
C VAL A 223 -11.52 -4.89 8.42
N VAL A 224 -11.37 -4.44 9.66
CA VAL A 224 -10.57 -3.24 10.00
C VAL A 224 -9.13 -3.44 9.54
N LEU A 225 -8.52 -4.58 9.86
CA LEU A 225 -7.15 -4.93 9.48
C LEU A 225 -6.95 -4.94 7.96
N VAL A 226 -7.88 -5.54 7.21
CA VAL A 226 -7.83 -5.58 5.74
C VAL A 226 -7.92 -4.18 5.15
N GLN A 227 -8.77 -3.32 5.70
CA GLN A 227 -8.93 -1.95 5.22
C GLN A 227 -7.67 -1.09 5.47
N GLU A 228 -7.13 -1.14 6.68
CA GLU A 228 -5.87 -0.46 7.00
C GLU A 228 -4.71 -1.03 6.18
N TRP A 229 -4.69 -2.35 5.97
CA TRP A 229 -3.69 -3.01 5.13
C TRP A 229 -3.76 -2.56 3.66
N LEU A 230 -4.97 -2.41 3.11
CA LEU A 230 -5.20 -1.92 1.74
C LEU A 230 -4.73 -0.47 1.53
N PHE A 231 -4.56 0.31 2.61
CA PHE A 231 -3.96 1.63 2.56
C PHE A 231 -2.44 1.59 2.79
N VAL A 232 -2.01 0.94 3.88
CA VAL A 232 -0.61 0.86 4.32
C VAL A 232 0.27 0.18 3.30
N TRP A 233 -0.17 -0.94 2.74
CA TRP A 233 0.65 -1.75 1.85
C TRP A 233 1.02 -1.03 0.54
N PRO A 234 0.08 -0.46 -0.24
CA PRO A 234 0.44 0.30 -1.43
C PRO A 234 1.25 1.56 -1.09
N PHE A 235 0.99 2.22 0.03
CA PHE A 235 1.81 3.35 0.49
C PHE A 235 3.28 2.94 0.71
N LEU A 236 3.52 1.86 1.45
CA LEU A 236 4.88 1.37 1.70
C LEU A 236 5.57 0.88 0.42
N LEU A 237 4.81 0.31 -0.52
CA LEU A 237 5.34 -0.03 -1.84
C LEU A 237 5.73 1.22 -2.63
N LEU A 238 4.96 2.31 -2.58
CA LEU A 238 5.37 3.58 -3.19
C LEU A 238 6.64 4.14 -2.54
N CYS A 239 6.72 4.13 -1.21
CA CYS A 239 7.94 4.53 -0.50
C CYS A 239 9.14 3.67 -0.92
N GLN A 240 8.95 2.36 -1.07
CA GLN A 240 10.02 1.50 -1.56
C GLN A 240 10.37 1.78 -3.02
N ALA A 241 9.39 2.06 -3.89
CA ALA A 241 9.61 2.37 -5.30
C ALA A 241 10.43 3.65 -5.45
N VAL A 242 10.05 4.72 -4.74
CA VAL A 242 10.79 5.99 -4.73
C VAL A 242 12.18 5.78 -4.12
N GLY A 243 12.30 4.95 -3.08
CA GLY A 243 13.60 4.61 -2.48
C GLY A 243 14.53 3.91 -3.48
N HIS A 244 14.00 2.97 -4.26
CA HIS A 244 14.76 2.25 -5.29
C HIS A 244 15.19 3.16 -6.45
N ILE A 245 14.36 4.14 -6.85
CA ILE A 245 14.73 5.09 -7.91
C ILE A 245 15.94 5.92 -7.48
N ILE A 246 15.98 6.35 -6.22
CA ILE A 246 17.06 7.20 -5.69
C ILE A 246 18.36 6.40 -5.54
N HIS A 247 18.32 5.26 -4.83
CA HIS A 247 19.53 4.49 -4.53
C HIS A 247 19.99 3.64 -5.72
N GLY A 248 19.10 3.33 -6.66
CA GLY A 248 19.43 2.60 -7.89
C GLY A 248 20.31 3.39 -8.85
N HIS A 249 20.25 4.72 -8.82
CA HIS A 249 21.14 5.58 -9.63
C HIS A 249 22.57 5.64 -9.08
N GLU A 250 22.75 5.60 -7.76
CA GLU A 250 24.08 5.64 -7.14
C GLU A 250 24.90 4.39 -7.48
N HIS A 251 24.29 3.20 -7.46
CA HIS A 251 24.99 1.96 -7.82
C HIS A 251 25.31 1.80 -9.31
N ALA A 252 24.55 2.44 -10.20
CA ALA A 252 24.85 2.41 -11.63
C ALA A 252 26.11 3.25 -11.95
N ASN A 253 26.23 4.41 -11.31
CA ASN A 253 27.41 5.28 -11.46
C ASN A 253 28.69 4.64 -10.90
N ASP A 254 28.62 3.95 -9.76
CA ASP A 254 29.79 3.26 -9.19
C ASP A 254 30.28 2.10 -10.07
N THR A 255 29.38 1.40 -10.76
CA THR A 255 29.78 0.32 -11.69
C THR A 255 30.42 0.81 -12.98
N ASP A 256 30.14 2.04 -13.41
CA ASP A 256 30.82 2.67 -14.54
C ASP A 256 32.13 3.32 -14.11
N ALA A 257 32.20 3.88 -12.90
CA ALA A 257 33.44 4.40 -12.33
C ALA A 257 34.48 3.30 -12.03
N ALA A 258 34.06 2.10 -11.64
CA ALA A 258 34.96 0.97 -11.41
C ALA A 258 35.44 0.26 -12.69
N ARG A 259 34.98 0.71 -13.87
CA ARG A 259 35.41 0.20 -15.20
C ARG A 259 36.43 1.11 -15.90
N HIS A 260 36.79 2.23 -15.28
CA HIS A 260 37.81 3.17 -15.73
C HIS A 260 38.97 3.20 -14.74
#